data_AF-A0A656Z4U6-F1
#
_entry.id   AF-A0A656Z4U6-F1
#
_cell.length_a   1.000
_cell.length_b   1.000
_cell.length_c   1.000
_cell.angle_alpha   90.00
_cell.angle_beta   90.00
_cell.angle_gamma   90.00
#
_symmetry.space_group_name_H-M   'P 1'
#
loop_
_entity.id
_entity.type
_entity.pdbx_description
1 polymer ?
#
loop_
_entity_poly.entity_id
_entity_poly.type
_entity_poly.pdbx_seq_one_letter_code
_entity_poly.pdbx_strand_id
1 'polypeptide(L)'
;MAYEMDFAPVLARAPELVTGTINTIILSAEAIAIGLTIGLAVALLRFDGPRWGRKIGAVYVEAFRNTPLLVQLFLIYFGLPYTGIKLDANQAAIFAVSLNLGAYSAEIFRAGLIAIPKTQIQAGLALACLSFKSCATWFWFLRFASSIRH
;
A
#
# COMPACT_ATOMS: atom_id res chain seq x y z
N MET A 1 -8.39 -47.61 8.22
CA MET A 1 -7.05 -47.08 8.57
C MET A 1 -7.26 -45.93 9.55
N ALA A 2 -6.94 -46.14 10.84
CA ALA A 2 -7.00 -45.08 11.83
C ALA A 2 -5.70 -44.28 11.74
N TYR A 3 -5.80 -42.99 11.44
CA TYR A 3 -4.65 -42.08 11.43
C TYR A 3 -4.40 -41.70 12.89
N GLU A 4 -3.29 -42.15 13.48
CA GLU A 4 -2.89 -41.68 14.81
C GLU A 4 -2.11 -40.37 14.66
N MET A 5 -2.63 -39.29 15.23
CA MET A 5 -1.99 -37.97 15.19
C MET A 5 -0.91 -37.92 16.26
N ASP A 6 0.37 -37.94 15.85
CA ASP A 6 1.51 -37.72 16.75
C ASP A 6 2.06 -36.29 16.64
N PHE A 7 1.89 -35.50 17.71
CA PHE A 7 2.34 -34.10 17.80
C PHE A 7 3.67 -33.94 18.55
N ALA A 8 4.21 -35.00 19.15
CA ALA A 8 5.49 -34.95 19.86
C ALA A 8 6.63 -34.36 19.01
N PRO A 9 6.81 -34.71 17.71
CA PRO A 9 7.86 -34.13 16.89
C PRO A 9 7.65 -32.64 16.57
N VAL A 10 6.40 -32.18 16.52
CA VAL A 10 6.06 -30.76 16.28
C VAL A 10 6.40 -29.93 17.52
N LEU A 11 6.01 -30.41 18.71
CA LEU A 11 6.27 -29.73 19.98
C LEU A 11 7.76 -29.71 20.33
N ALA A 12 8.51 -30.75 19.93
CA ALA A 12 9.97 -30.74 20.04
C ALA A 12 10.64 -29.60 19.26
N ARG A 13 9.96 -29.05 18.23
CA ARG A 13 10.41 -27.91 17.42
C ARG A 13 9.72 -26.59 17.79
N ALA A 14 9.05 -26.53 18.94
CA ALA A 14 8.36 -25.33 19.41
C ALA A 14 9.24 -24.05 19.36
N PRO A 15 10.55 -24.06 19.72
CA PRO A 15 11.38 -22.86 19.61
C PRO A 15 11.49 -22.34 18.16
N GLU A 16 11.67 -23.22 17.18
CA GLU A 16 11.76 -22.84 15.76
C GLU A 16 10.43 -22.27 15.26
N LEU A 17 9.30 -22.85 15.69
CA LEU A 17 7.96 -22.34 15.37
C LEU A 17 7.71 -20.95 15.96
N VAL A 18 8.16 -20.70 17.19
CA VAL A 18 8.07 -19.37 17.83
C VAL A 18 8.91 -18.37 17.05
N THR A 19 10.16 -18.70 16.71
CA THR A 19 11.02 -17.82 15.91
C THR A 19 10.40 -17.53 14.54
N GLY A 20 9.88 -18.54 13.83
CA GLY A 20 9.19 -18.35 12.55
C GLY A 20 7.95 -17.47 12.66
N THR A 21 7.18 -17.62 13.75
CA THR A 21 6.00 -16.79 14.04
C THR A 21 6.40 -15.34 14.27
N ILE A 22 7.42 -15.08 15.09
CA ILE A 22 7.93 -13.73 15.36
C ILE A 22 8.42 -13.09 14.05
N ASN A 23 9.19 -13.82 13.25
CA ASN A 23 9.68 -13.33 11.96
C ASN A 23 8.52 -12.98 11.02
N THR A 24 7.48 -13.80 10.97
CA THR A 24 6.28 -13.53 10.16
C THR A 24 5.60 -12.24 10.61
N ILE A 25 5.46 -12.01 11.92
CA ILE A 25 4.88 -10.78 12.48
C ILE A 25 5.71 -9.56 12.08
N ILE A 26 7.04 -9.62 12.24
CA ILE A 26 7.94 -8.51 11.91
C ILE A 26 7.86 -8.18 10.42
N LEU A 27 8.05 -9.17 9.55
CA LEU A 27 8.01 -8.99 8.10
C LEU A 27 6.64 -8.47 7.64
N SER A 28 5.54 -8.97 8.23
CA SER A 28 4.20 -8.49 7.94
C SER A 28 4.00 -7.04 8.38
N ALA A 29 4.47 -6.67 9.58
CA ALA A 29 4.35 -5.31 10.07
C ALA A 29 5.11 -4.31 9.19
N GLU A 30 6.32 -4.65 8.77
CA GLU A 30 7.11 -3.84 7.84
C GLU A 30 6.42 -3.71 6.48
N ALA A 31 5.97 -4.82 5.91
CA ALA A 31 5.28 -4.81 4.63
C ALA A 31 3.96 -4.03 4.67
N ILE A 32 3.23 -4.12 5.78
CA ILE A 32 2.00 -3.36 6.03
C ILE A 32 2.30 -1.87 6.12
N ALA A 33 3.31 -1.47 6.90
CA ALA A 33 3.66 -0.06 7.07
C ALA A 33 4.06 0.57 5.72
N ILE A 34 4.91 -0.11 4.94
CA ILE A 34 5.33 0.35 3.62
C ILE A 34 4.15 0.35 2.63
N GLY A 35 3.39 -0.75 2.58
CA GLY A 35 2.24 -0.88 1.69
C GLY A 35 1.17 0.17 1.95
N LEU A 36 0.82 0.44 3.21
CA LEU A 36 -0.14 1.50 3.56
C LEU A 36 0.39 2.88 3.17
N THR A 37 1.68 3.15 3.35
CA THR A 37 2.31 4.41 2.95
C THR A 37 2.23 4.60 1.43
N ILE A 38 2.59 3.58 0.66
CA ILE A 38 2.47 3.58 -0.81
C ILE A 38 1.01 3.77 -1.22
N GLY A 39 0.10 3.01 -0.60
CA GLY A 39 -1.33 3.07 -0.91
C GLY A 39 -1.91 4.46 -0.67
N LEU A 40 -1.56 5.10 0.44
CA LEU A 40 -1.99 6.46 0.75
C LEU A 40 -1.44 7.46 -0.27
N ALA A 41 -0.15 7.38 -0.59
CA ALA A 41 0.48 8.26 -1.57
C ALA A 41 -0.16 8.12 -2.96
N VAL A 42 -0.38 6.89 -3.43
CA VAL A 42 -1.03 6.61 -4.72
C VAL A 42 -2.49 7.06 -4.71
N ALA A 43 -3.23 6.84 -3.61
CA ALA A 43 -4.61 7.28 -3.49
C ALA A 43 -4.74 8.80 -3.61
N LEU A 44 -3.89 9.55 -2.90
CA LEU A 44 -3.85 11.02 -2.96
C LEU A 44 -3.47 11.52 -4.35
N LEU A 45 -2.45 10.91 -4.97
CA LEU A 45 -2.03 11.23 -6.35
C LEU A 45 -3.17 11.00 -7.35
N ARG A 46 -3.97 9.95 -7.17
CA ARG A 46 -5.10 9.64 -8.05
C ARG A 46 -6.34 10.48 -7.76
N PHE A 47 -6.52 10.92 -6.52
CA PHE A 47 -7.65 11.75 -6.10
C PHE A 47 -7.52 13.17 -6.64
N ASP A 48 -6.38 13.83 -6.42
CA ASP A 48 -6.22 15.26 -6.77
C ASP A 48 -4.94 15.58 -7.56
N GLY A 49 -4.11 14.59 -7.90
CA GLY A 49 -2.90 14.83 -8.68
C GLY A 49 -3.16 15.28 -10.12
N PRO A 50 -2.11 15.71 -10.85
CA PRO A 50 -2.22 16.09 -12.26
C PRO A 50 -2.65 14.91 -13.14
N ARG A 51 -3.19 15.19 -14.34
CA ARG A 51 -3.72 14.15 -15.26
C ARG A 51 -2.74 12.99 -15.51
N TRP A 52 -1.44 13.29 -15.64
CA TRP A 52 -0.40 12.27 -15.83
C TRP A 52 -0.19 11.44 -14.55
N GLY A 53 -0.18 12.06 -13.36
CA GLY A 53 -0.03 11.37 -12.08
C GLY A 53 -1.18 10.40 -11.80
N ARG A 54 -2.42 10.81 -12.14
CA ARG A 54 -3.60 9.93 -12.04
C ARG A 54 -3.46 8.70 -12.94
N LYS A 55 -2.95 8.88 -14.17
CA LYS A 55 -2.70 7.78 -15.11
C LYS A 55 -1.63 6.82 -14.57
N ILE A 56 -0.49 7.33 -14.12
CA ILE A 56 0.59 6.50 -13.54
C ILE A 56 0.06 5.68 -12.36
N GLY A 57 -0.66 6.34 -11.43
CA GLY A 57 -1.25 5.65 -10.29
C GLY A 57 -2.28 4.60 -10.70
N ALA A 58 -3.08 4.84 -11.75
CA ALA A 58 -4.03 3.86 -12.26
C ALA A 58 -3.32 2.65 -12.86
N VAL A 59 -2.29 2.86 -13.70
CA VAL A 59 -1.47 1.79 -14.30
C VAL A 59 -0.80 0.95 -13.22
N TYR A 60 -0.24 1.59 -12.20
CA TYR A 60 0.32 0.88 -11.04
C TYR A 60 -0.73 -0.01 -10.37
N VAL A 61 -1.89 0.55 -9.99
CA VAL A 61 -2.92 -0.22 -9.30
C VAL A 61 -3.43 -1.39 -10.16
N GLU A 62 -3.64 -1.15 -11.46
CA GLU A 62 -4.10 -2.17 -12.39
C GLU A 62 -3.07 -3.30 -12.54
N ALA A 63 -1.80 -2.97 -12.79
CA ALA A 63 -0.74 -3.96 -12.97
C ALA A 63 -0.55 -4.84 -11.73
N PHE A 64 -0.49 -4.24 -10.54
CA PHE A 64 -0.20 -4.97 -9.31
C PHE A 64 -1.40 -5.75 -8.76
N ARG A 65 -2.64 -5.33 -9.04
CA ARG A 65 -3.84 -6.10 -8.67
C ARG A 65 -4.15 -7.22 -9.66
N ASN A 66 -3.79 -7.06 -10.93
CA ASN A 66 -4.02 -8.07 -11.97
C ASN A 66 -2.91 -9.12 -12.07
N THR A 67 -1.77 -8.91 -11.41
CA THR A 67 -0.64 -9.86 -11.41
C THR A 67 -0.63 -10.67 -10.11
N PRO A 68 -0.52 -12.01 -10.15
CA PRO A 68 -0.42 -12.82 -8.94
C PRO A 68 0.78 -12.42 -8.06
N LEU A 69 0.59 -12.32 -6.73
CA LEU A 69 1.64 -11.96 -5.78
C LEU A 69 2.87 -12.87 -5.90
N LEU A 70 2.65 -14.17 -6.09
CA LEU A 70 3.74 -15.14 -6.25
C LEU A 70 4.63 -14.83 -7.47
N VAL A 71 4.02 -14.40 -8.58
CA VAL A 71 4.76 -13.98 -9.79
C VAL A 71 5.57 -12.72 -9.49
N GLN A 72 5.00 -11.74 -8.77
CA GLN A 72 5.71 -10.52 -8.37
C GLN A 72 6.94 -10.86 -7.51
N LEU A 73 6.77 -11.77 -6.54
CA LEU A 73 7.85 -12.24 -5.68
C LEU A 73 8.96 -12.91 -6.49
N PHE A 74 8.60 -13.79 -7.43
CA PHE A 74 9.59 -14.45 -8.29
C PHE A 74 10.34 -13.47 -9.20
N LEU A 75 9.65 -12.51 -9.79
CA LEU A 75 10.29 -11.47 -10.60
C LEU A 75 11.27 -10.62 -9.77
N ILE A 76 10.93 -10.29 -8.53
CA ILE A 76 11.79 -9.50 -7.66
C ILE A 76 12.99 -10.34 -7.17
N TYR A 77 12.76 -11.57 -6.73
CA TYR A 77 13.83 -12.39 -6.15
C TYR A 77 14.77 -12.99 -7.20
N PHE A 78 14.23 -13.49 -8.33
CA PHE A 78 15.02 -14.13 -9.37
C PHE A 78 15.27 -13.25 -10.60
N GLY A 79 14.40 -12.26 -10.88
CA GLY A 79 14.54 -11.38 -12.05
C GLY A 79 15.45 -10.17 -11.79
N LEU A 80 15.35 -9.54 -10.63
CA LEU A 80 16.15 -8.36 -10.29
C LEU A 80 17.69 -8.61 -10.27
N PRO A 81 18.19 -9.80 -9.89
CA PRO A 81 19.62 -10.10 -9.99
C PRO A 81 20.23 -9.92 -11.40
N TYR A 82 19.45 -10.03 -12.48
CA TYR A 82 19.92 -9.79 -13.84
C TYR A 82 20.25 -8.31 -14.11
N THR A 83 19.73 -7.38 -13.31
CA THR A 83 20.08 -5.95 -13.37
C THR A 83 21.21 -5.56 -12.41
N GLY A 84 21.77 -6.54 -11.68
CA GLY A 84 22.83 -6.36 -10.70
C GLY A 84 22.34 -6.13 -9.26
N ILE A 85 21.02 -6.04 -9.04
CA ILE A 85 20.44 -5.85 -7.70
C ILE A 85 20.09 -7.22 -7.12
N LYS A 86 20.77 -7.60 -6.04
CA LYS A 86 20.52 -8.85 -5.31
C LYS A 86 19.86 -8.54 -3.98
N LEU A 87 18.64 -9.03 -3.81
CA LEU A 87 17.89 -8.93 -2.56
C LEU A 87 17.92 -10.28 -1.85
N ASP A 88 17.96 -10.26 -0.51
CA ASP A 88 17.71 -11.49 0.25
C ASP A 88 16.22 -11.89 0.20
N ALA A 89 15.89 -13.08 0.71
CA ALA A 89 14.53 -13.60 0.64
C ALA A 89 13.53 -12.71 1.40
N ASN A 90 13.96 -12.15 2.54
CA ASN A 90 13.13 -11.30 3.38
C ASN A 90 12.83 -9.96 2.70
N GLN A 91 13.84 -9.30 2.14
CA GLN A 91 13.69 -8.06 1.38
C GLN A 91 12.79 -8.24 0.18
N ALA A 92 13.00 -9.31 -0.60
CA ALA A 92 12.16 -9.60 -1.76
C ALA A 92 10.68 -9.82 -1.35
N ALA A 93 10.45 -10.54 -0.25
CA ALA A 93 9.11 -10.71 0.32
C ALA A 93 8.49 -9.38 0.75
N ILE A 94 9.21 -8.55 1.51
CA ILE A 94 8.74 -7.23 1.93
C ILE A 94 8.39 -6.38 0.71
N PHE A 95 9.25 -6.29 -0.31
CA PHE A 95 8.97 -5.51 -1.51
C PHE A 95 7.74 -6.01 -2.27
N ALA A 96 7.67 -7.31 -2.55
CA ALA A 96 6.56 -7.90 -3.29
C ALA A 96 5.23 -7.68 -2.57
N VAL A 97 5.18 -8.00 -1.26
CA VAL A 97 3.98 -7.86 -0.45
C VAL A 97 3.60 -6.40 -0.29
N SER A 98 4.56 -5.49 -0.04
CA SER A 98 4.28 -4.05 0.13
C SER A 98 3.70 -3.41 -1.12
N LEU A 99 4.25 -3.72 -2.30
CA LEU A 99 3.76 -3.18 -3.57
C LEU A 99 2.36 -3.70 -3.87
N ASN A 100 2.14 -5.01 -3.69
CA ASN A 100 0.83 -5.61 -3.87
C ASN A 100 -0.20 -4.98 -2.92
N LEU A 101 0.10 -4.97 -1.62
CA LEU A 101 -0.74 -4.37 -0.59
C LEU A 101 -1.00 -2.89 -0.87
N GLY A 102 0.01 -2.12 -1.27
CA GLY A 102 -0.14 -0.71 -1.58
C GLY A 102 -1.10 -0.45 -2.73
N ALA A 103 -1.14 -1.32 -3.75
CA ALA A 103 -2.12 -1.21 -4.83
C ALA A 103 -3.57 -1.44 -4.34
N TYR A 104 -3.78 -2.42 -3.46
CA TYR A 104 -5.09 -2.66 -2.84
C TYR A 104 -5.49 -1.53 -1.88
N SER A 105 -4.59 -1.12 -1.01
CA SER A 105 -4.80 -0.02 -0.06
C SER A 105 -5.07 1.31 -0.77
N ALA A 106 -4.47 1.56 -1.93
CA ALA A 106 -4.75 2.76 -2.71
C ALA A 106 -6.22 2.85 -3.14
N GLU A 107 -6.86 1.74 -3.52
CA GLU A 107 -8.29 1.72 -3.86
C GLU A 107 -9.17 1.88 -2.63
N ILE A 108 -8.79 1.24 -1.51
CA ILE A 108 -9.52 1.39 -0.24
C ILE A 108 -9.52 2.86 0.21
N PHE A 109 -8.35 3.52 0.21
CA PHE A 109 -8.25 4.92 0.57
C PHE A 109 -8.97 5.83 -0.41
N ARG A 110 -8.81 5.61 -1.73
CA ARG A 110 -9.50 6.40 -2.75
C ARG A 110 -11.03 6.27 -2.64
N ALA A 111 -11.54 5.07 -2.41
CA ALA A 111 -12.97 4.84 -2.17
C ALA A 111 -13.44 5.56 -0.90
N GLY A 112 -12.65 5.51 0.17
CA GLY A 112 -12.92 6.26 1.41
C GLY A 112 -12.96 7.78 1.21
N LEU A 113 -12.03 8.33 0.40
CA LEU A 113 -12.02 9.77 0.07
C LEU A 113 -13.25 10.19 -0.74
N ILE A 114 -13.69 9.35 -1.69
CA ILE A 114 -14.86 9.63 -2.54
C ILE A 114 -16.18 9.47 -1.77
N ALA A 115 -16.22 8.61 -0.75
CA ALA A 115 -17.40 8.38 0.06
C ALA A 115 -17.81 9.61 0.91
N ILE A 116 -16.94 10.62 1.05
CA ILE A 116 -17.23 11.83 1.83
C ILE A 116 -18.30 12.67 1.11
N PRO A 117 -19.48 12.91 1.73
CA PRO A 117 -20.53 13.71 1.11
C PRO A 117 -20.10 15.15 0.86
N LYS A 118 -20.45 15.72 -0.30
CA LYS A 118 -20.15 17.11 -0.64
C LYS A 118 -20.69 18.10 0.40
N THR A 119 -21.84 17.80 1.01
CA THR A 119 -22.47 18.62 2.05
C THR A 119 -21.60 18.77 3.30
N GLN A 120 -20.83 17.73 3.67
CA GLN A 120 -19.89 17.78 4.80
C GLN A 120 -18.70 18.69 4.48
N ILE A 121 -18.24 18.67 3.23
CA ILE A 121 -17.16 19.56 2.75
C ILE A 121 -17.65 21.01 2.75
N GLN A 122 -18.87 21.27 2.26
CA GLN A 122 -19.47 22.61 2.24
C GLN A 122 -19.73 23.15 3.65
N ALA A 123 -20.20 22.32 4.58
CA ALA A 123 -20.40 22.71 5.98
C ALA A 123 -19.07 23.06 6.68
N GLY A 124 -18.00 22.29 6.43
CA GLY A 124 -16.66 22.59 6.95
C GLY A 124 -16.09 23.92 6.42
N LEU A 125 -16.34 24.23 5.15
CA LEU A 125 -15.97 25.53 4.55
C LEU A 125 -16.76 26.69 5.17
N ALA A 126 -18.05 26.50 5.47
CA ALA A 126 -18.90 27.52 6.08
C ALA A 126 -18.57 27.81 7.55
N LEU A 127 -18.05 26.83 8.29
CA LEU A 127 -17.73 26.93 9.71
C LEU A 127 -16.29 27.41 10.00
N ALA A 128 -15.50 27.75 8.98
CA ALA A 128 -14.08 28.16 9.10
C ALA A 128 -13.20 27.21 9.95
N CYS A 129 -13.61 25.95 10.11
CA CYS A 129 -12.88 24.97 10.91
C CYS A 129 -11.67 24.46 10.11
N LEU A 130 -10.55 25.20 10.20
CA LEU A 130 -9.23 24.78 9.74
C LEU A 130 -8.54 23.92 10.80
N SER A 131 -8.87 22.63 10.88
CA SER A 131 -7.95 21.64 11.47
C SER A 131 -6.98 21.13 10.40
N PHE A 132 -5.79 20.65 10.77
CA PHE A 132 -4.57 20.34 9.98
C PHE A 132 -4.77 19.80 8.53
N LYS A 133 -5.89 19.11 8.24
CA LYS A 133 -6.37 18.72 6.90
C LYS A 133 -6.71 19.88 5.96
N SER A 134 -7.05 21.06 6.49
CA SER A 134 -7.34 22.28 5.72
C SER A 134 -6.07 22.92 5.15
N CYS A 135 -4.89 22.71 5.76
CA CYS A 135 -3.65 23.34 5.29
C CYS A 135 -3.21 22.79 3.92
N ALA A 136 -3.17 21.47 3.71
CA ALA A 136 -2.75 20.90 2.42
C ALA A 136 -3.76 21.14 1.28
N THR A 137 -5.05 21.19 1.61
CA THR A 137 -6.13 21.31 0.61
C THR A 137 -6.40 22.76 0.19
N TRP A 138 -6.27 23.74 1.10
CA TRP A 138 -6.27 25.18 0.71
C TRP A 138 -5.01 25.56 -0.07
N PHE A 139 -3.87 24.90 0.19
CA PHE A 139 -2.63 25.06 -0.57
C PHE A 139 -2.76 24.65 -2.05
N TRP A 140 -3.54 23.61 -2.35
CA TRP A 140 -3.82 23.16 -3.72
C TRP A 140 -4.88 24.02 -4.42
N PHE A 141 -5.88 24.50 -3.68
CA PHE A 141 -6.98 25.31 -4.22
C PHE A 141 -6.53 26.72 -4.69
N LEU A 142 -5.61 27.38 -3.98
CA LEU A 142 -5.03 28.67 -4.42
C LEU A 142 -4.05 28.52 -5.60
N ARG A 143 -3.36 27.38 -5.70
CA ARG A 143 -2.37 27.11 -6.77
C ARG A 143 -3.02 26.76 -8.11
N PHE A 144 -4.23 26.19 -8.10
CA PHE A 144 -5.00 25.92 -9.31
C PHE A 144 -5.71 27.18 -9.83
N ALA A 145 -6.15 28.06 -8.92
CA ALA A 145 -6.79 29.33 -9.27
C ALA A 145 -5.84 30.36 -9.92
N SER A 146 -4.52 30.28 -9.70
CA SER A 146 -3.52 31.13 -10.37
C SER A 146 -3.06 30.61 -11.73
N SER A 147 -3.36 29.36 -12.09
CA SER A 147 -2.95 28.75 -13.37
C SER A 147 -4.00 28.88 -14.49
N ILE A 148 -5.18 29.42 -14.22
CA ILE A 148 -6.28 29.62 -15.20
C ILE A 148 -6.42 31.11 -15.59
N ARG A 149 -5.43 31.94 -15.26
CA ARG A 149 -5.32 33.34 -15.70
C ARG A 149 -4.31 33.51 -16.85
N HIS A 150 -4.33 32.60 -17.83
CA HIS A 150 -3.82 32.79 -19.21
C HIS A 150 -4.53 31.82 -20.15
#